data_AF-A0A5J4W8Q5-F1
#
_entry.id   AF-A0A5J4W8Q5-F1
#
_cell.length_a   1.000
_cell.length_b   1.000
_cell.length_c   1.000
_cell.angle_alpha   90.00
_cell.angle_beta   90.00
_cell.angle_gamma   90.00
#
_symmetry.space_group_name_H-M   'P 1'
#
loop_
_entity.id
_entity.type
_entity.pdbx_description
1 polymer ?
#
loop_
_entity_poly.entity_id
_entity_poly.type
_entity_poly.pdbx_seq_one_letter_code
_entity_poly.pdbx_strand_id
1 'polypeptide(L)'
;MEPKPLSVQVVGNVDYIPVIPYEDDVNVSGSVFTSKSGNHSVILFKPLIKSGIIKFDVQAMNQLIGLGIAYDPAKFERNQVPQAIAKTSGKIYFGKGGIHDNGKFDNGNYVALELNMDSRPRTLSFFIDDEEQKNYITDIPESVSFW
;
A
#
# COMPACT_ATOMS: atom_id res chain seq x y z
N MET A 1 4.87 -35.92 -13.16
CA MET A 1 4.07 -34.80 -13.69
C MET A 1 5.04 -33.71 -14.05
N GLU A 2 5.05 -33.24 -15.29
CA GLU A 2 5.86 -32.08 -15.67
C GLU A 2 5.19 -30.79 -15.16
N PRO A 3 5.94 -29.85 -14.58
CA PRO A 3 5.40 -28.57 -14.16
C PRO A 3 4.92 -27.80 -15.39
N LYS A 4 3.62 -27.49 -15.42
CA LYS A 4 3.02 -26.70 -16.48
C LYS A 4 3.35 -25.22 -16.23
N PRO A 5 4.02 -24.51 -17.16
CA PRO A 5 4.32 -23.10 -16.96
C PRO A 5 3.02 -22.31 -16.86
N LEU A 6 2.89 -21.51 -15.80
CA LEU A 6 1.82 -20.53 -15.68
C LEU A 6 2.06 -19.40 -16.68
N SER A 7 1.12 -19.18 -17.59
CA SER A 7 1.12 -17.97 -18.41
C SER A 7 0.58 -16.81 -17.55
N VAL A 8 1.48 -16.00 -17.01
CA VAL A 8 1.10 -14.73 -16.37
C VAL A 8 1.18 -13.63 -17.42
N GLN A 9 0.06 -12.99 -17.73
CA GLN A 9 0.05 -11.82 -18.59
C GLN A 9 0.53 -10.62 -17.77
N VAL A 10 1.78 -10.20 -17.98
CA VAL A 10 2.31 -8.98 -17.37
C VAL A 10 1.73 -7.79 -18.12
N VAL A 11 0.71 -7.17 -17.52
CA VAL A 11 0.23 -5.86 -17.91
C VAL A 11 1.21 -4.87 -17.29
N GLY A 12 1.81 -3.97 -18.07
CA GLY A 12 2.85 -3.05 -17.59
C GLY A 12 2.35 -2.06 -16.52
N ASN A 13 3.00 -0.90 -16.41
CA ASN A 13 2.62 0.10 -15.40
C ASN A 13 1.12 0.45 -15.46
N VAL A 14 0.50 0.52 -14.29
CA VAL A 14 -0.90 0.95 -14.14
C VAL A 14 -0.90 2.46 -13.95
N ASP A 15 -1.66 3.17 -14.78
CA ASP A 15 -1.88 4.60 -14.60
C ASP A 15 -2.59 4.87 -13.26
N TYR A 16 -2.10 5.87 -12.53
CA TYR A 16 -2.66 6.24 -11.24
C TYR A 16 -2.93 7.73 -11.12
N ILE A 17 -3.89 8.08 -10.26
CA ILE A 17 -4.20 9.46 -9.89
C ILE A 17 -4.11 9.58 -8.36
N PRO A 18 -3.15 10.36 -7.82
CA PRO A 18 -3.10 10.65 -6.40
C PRO A 18 -4.21 11.63 -6.03
N VAL A 19 -4.97 11.31 -4.99
CA VAL A 19 -6.03 12.14 -4.42
C VAL A 19 -5.46 12.77 -3.16
N ILE A 20 -4.98 14.01 -3.32
CA ILE A 20 -4.44 14.81 -2.23
C ILE A 20 -5.61 15.34 -1.39
N PRO A 21 -5.67 15.07 -0.07
CA PRO A 21 -6.79 15.50 0.74
C PRO A 21 -6.79 17.02 0.98
N TYR A 22 -5.61 17.61 1.20
CA TYR A 22 -5.42 19.05 1.39
C TYR A 22 -4.09 19.50 0.76
N GLU A 23 -4.15 20.43 -0.19
CA GLU A 23 -2.99 20.91 -0.95
C GLU A 23 -1.98 21.70 -0.11
N ASP A 24 -2.44 22.30 0.97
CA ASP A 24 -1.61 23.03 1.94
C ASP A 24 -0.63 22.11 2.67
N ASP A 25 -0.95 20.81 2.78
CA ASP A 25 -0.18 19.85 3.57
C ASP A 25 0.79 19.01 2.74
N VAL A 26 0.64 18.97 1.40
CA VAL A 26 1.44 18.10 0.52
C VAL A 26 1.98 18.86 -0.70
N ASN A 27 3.27 18.72 -0.96
CA ASN A 27 3.92 19.07 -2.23
C ASN A 27 3.96 17.84 -3.12
N VAL A 28 3.61 18.00 -4.40
CA VAL A 28 3.67 16.95 -5.41
C VAL A 28 4.60 17.39 -6.53
N SER A 29 5.63 16.59 -6.81
CA SER A 29 6.56 16.80 -7.92
C SER A 29 6.76 15.49 -8.66
N GLY A 30 5.97 15.26 -9.72
CA GLY A 30 5.91 13.96 -10.39
C GLY A 30 5.39 12.89 -9.44
N SER A 31 6.18 11.83 -9.21
CA SER A 31 5.89 10.74 -8.28
C SER A 31 6.45 10.97 -6.86
N VAL A 32 6.96 12.16 -6.57
CA VAL A 32 7.49 12.51 -5.25
C VAL A 32 6.46 13.31 -4.46
N PHE A 33 6.12 12.81 -3.28
CA PHE A 33 5.17 13.42 -2.36
C PHE A 33 5.91 13.86 -1.08
N THR A 34 5.78 15.13 -0.71
CA THR A 34 6.51 15.70 0.43
C THR A 34 5.55 16.40 1.37
N SER A 35 5.61 16.09 2.66
CA SER A 35 4.85 16.84 3.68
C SER A 35 5.33 18.29 3.74
N LYS A 36 4.39 19.23 3.70
CA LYS A 36 4.62 20.68 3.87
C LYS A 36 4.36 21.17 5.29
N SER A 37 3.68 20.37 6.10
CA SER A 37 3.21 20.75 7.43
C SER A 37 3.46 19.65 8.46
N GLY A 38 3.17 19.94 9.73
CA GLY A 38 3.17 18.94 10.79
C GLY A 38 1.92 18.07 10.85
N ASN A 39 0.96 18.25 9.92
CA ASN A 39 -0.28 17.48 9.91
C ASN A 39 -0.04 16.10 9.28
N HIS A 40 -0.72 15.07 9.79
CA HIS A 40 -0.79 13.79 9.09
C HIS A 40 -1.72 13.91 7.88
N SER A 41 -1.24 13.47 6.72
CA SER A 41 -1.97 13.45 5.45
C SER A 41 -1.90 12.06 4.82
N VAL A 42 -3.04 11.56 4.37
CA VAL A 42 -3.16 10.25 3.70
C VAL A 42 -3.54 10.49 2.24
N ILE A 43 -2.74 9.99 1.31
CA ILE A 43 -2.93 10.20 -0.13
C ILE A 43 -3.55 8.94 -0.71
N LEU A 44 -4.77 9.01 -1.25
CA LEU A 44 -5.39 7.85 -1.90
C LEU A 44 -4.93 7.75 -3.35
N PHE A 45 -4.68 6.54 -3.85
CA PHE A 45 -4.35 6.32 -5.26
C PHE A 45 -5.52 5.66 -5.98
N LYS A 46 -6.00 6.31 -7.05
CA LYS A 46 -7.03 5.79 -7.98
C LYS A 46 -6.37 5.18 -9.22
N PRO A 47 -7.02 4.23 -9.92
CA PRO A 47 -8.39 3.75 -9.71
C PRO A 47 -8.55 2.76 -8.56
N LEU A 48 -9.81 2.50 -8.18
CA LEU A 48 -10.16 1.36 -7.33
C LEU A 48 -9.75 0.06 -8.01
N ILE A 49 -9.14 -0.83 -7.24
CA ILE A 49 -8.66 -2.11 -7.73
C ILE A 49 -9.71 -3.17 -7.43
N LYS A 50 -10.13 -3.93 -8.44
CA LYS A 50 -11.20 -4.94 -8.35
C LYS A 50 -10.80 -6.34 -8.81
N SER A 51 -9.70 -6.44 -9.57
CA SER A 51 -9.21 -7.67 -10.19
C SER A 51 -7.72 -7.53 -10.51
N GLY A 52 -7.07 -8.65 -10.80
CA GLY A 52 -5.65 -8.72 -11.12
C GLY A 52 -4.73 -8.82 -9.91
N ILE A 53 -3.44 -8.91 -10.21
CA ILE A 53 -2.35 -8.81 -9.26
C ILE A 53 -1.67 -7.45 -9.49
N ILE A 54 -1.65 -6.59 -8.49
CA ILE A 54 -1.10 -5.24 -8.59
C ILE A 54 -0.03 -5.04 -7.50
N LYS A 55 1.17 -4.63 -7.92
CA LYS A 55 2.26 -4.22 -7.03
C LYS A 55 2.27 -2.69 -6.93
N PHE A 56 2.29 -2.17 -5.70
CA PHE A 56 2.45 -0.75 -5.40
C PHE A 56 3.78 -0.54 -4.67
N ASP A 57 4.72 0.07 -5.37
CA ASP A 57 6.10 0.27 -4.91
C ASP A 57 6.33 1.72 -4.46
N VAL A 58 6.82 1.89 -3.24
CA VAL A 58 7.13 3.20 -2.66
C VAL A 58 8.52 3.20 -2.04
N GLN A 59 9.34 4.19 -2.43
CA GLN A 59 10.60 4.45 -1.74
C GLN A 59 10.35 5.36 -0.53
N ALA A 60 10.70 4.88 0.66
CA ALA A 60 10.65 5.69 1.88
C ALA A 60 11.79 6.71 1.88
N MET A 61 11.62 7.88 1.26
CA MET A 61 12.71 8.87 1.18
C MET A 61 12.97 9.56 2.53
N ASN A 62 11.91 9.90 3.27
CA ASN A 62 12.04 10.50 4.60
C ASN A 62 10.75 10.33 5.43
N GLN A 63 10.84 9.77 6.63
CA GLN A 63 9.77 9.75 7.65
C GLN A 63 8.40 9.27 7.13
N LEU A 64 8.40 8.26 6.25
CA LEU A 64 7.16 7.60 5.82
C LEU A 64 6.51 6.92 7.04
N ILE A 65 5.27 7.27 7.37
CA ILE A 65 4.61 6.72 8.57
C ILE A 65 4.03 5.32 8.32
N GLY A 66 3.58 5.09 7.09
CA GLY A 66 3.09 3.80 6.65
C GLY A 66 2.42 3.87 5.29
N LEU A 67 2.03 2.69 4.82
CA LEU A 67 1.35 2.46 3.54
C LEU A 67 0.26 1.41 3.76
N GLY A 68 -0.73 1.37 2.89
CA GLY A 68 -1.71 0.29 2.97
C GLY A 68 -2.81 0.33 1.93
N ILE A 69 -3.91 -0.32 2.28
CA ILE A 69 -5.14 -0.32 1.50
C ILE A 69 -6.27 0.35 2.29
N ALA A 70 -7.21 0.95 1.58
CA ALA A 70 -8.42 1.54 2.13
C ALA A 70 -9.66 0.94 1.46
N TYR A 71 -10.70 0.70 2.24
CA TYR A 71 -11.98 0.18 1.75
C TYR A 71 -12.79 1.30 1.13
N ASP A 72 -13.43 1.00 0.00
CA ASP A 72 -14.33 1.94 -0.66
C ASP A 72 -15.66 2.07 0.09
N PRO A 73 -16.22 3.28 0.23
CA PRO A 73 -15.63 4.57 -0.09
C PRO A 73 -14.60 5.02 0.96
N ALA A 74 -13.38 5.32 0.51
CA ALA A 74 -12.32 5.86 1.36
C ALA A 74 -12.24 7.39 1.23
N LYS A 75 -12.30 8.08 2.37
CA LYS A 75 -11.97 9.50 2.48
C LYS A 75 -11.23 9.72 3.80
N PHE A 76 -10.17 10.52 3.75
CA PHE A 76 -9.39 10.88 4.93
C PHE A 76 -9.42 12.38 5.13
N GLU A 77 -9.79 12.78 6.34
CA GLU A 77 -9.68 14.15 6.81
C GLU A 77 -8.26 14.41 7.35
N ARG A 78 -7.94 15.69 7.57
CA ARG A 78 -6.64 16.10 8.11
C ARG A 78 -6.42 15.46 9.48
N ASN A 79 -5.21 14.93 9.72
CA ASN A 79 -4.85 14.23 10.96
C ASN A 79 -5.60 12.91 11.21
N GLN A 80 -6.35 12.38 10.24
CA GLN A 80 -6.99 11.08 10.35
C GLN A 80 -5.98 9.96 10.07
N VAL A 81 -5.98 8.95 10.95
CA VAL A 81 -5.14 7.76 10.80
C VAL A 81 -5.93 6.65 10.07
N PRO A 82 -5.35 6.01 9.05
CA PRO A 82 -6.02 4.96 8.26
C PRO A 82 -6.19 3.64 9.01
N GLN A 83 -7.09 2.78 8.51
CA GLN A 83 -7.52 1.55 9.20
C GLN A 83 -6.58 0.35 9.00
N ALA A 84 -5.89 0.25 7.86
CA ALA A 84 -4.96 -0.83 7.56
C ALA A 84 -3.59 -0.25 7.19
N ILE A 85 -2.57 -0.46 8.06
CA ILE A 85 -1.27 0.21 7.96
C ILE A 85 -0.12 -0.80 8.12
N ALA A 86 0.75 -0.92 7.12
CA ALA A 86 2.14 -1.35 7.37
C ALA A 86 2.95 -0.15 7.87
N LYS A 87 3.45 -0.22 9.11
CA LYS A 87 4.27 0.82 9.73
C LYS A 87 5.75 0.48 9.61
N THR A 88 6.59 1.52 9.57
CA THR A 88 8.07 1.45 9.65
C THR A 88 8.58 0.54 10.76
N SER A 89 7.84 0.44 11.87
CA SER A 89 8.17 -0.44 12.99
C SER A 89 8.08 -1.95 12.71
N GLY A 90 7.78 -2.37 11.47
CA GLY A 90 7.55 -3.77 11.11
C GLY A 90 6.21 -4.31 11.63
N LYS A 91 5.25 -3.41 11.84
CA LYS A 91 3.91 -3.76 12.33
C LYS A 91 2.90 -3.62 11.20
N ILE A 92 2.10 -4.64 11.00
CA ILE A 92 0.89 -4.55 10.18
C ILE A 92 -0.29 -4.34 11.11
N TYR A 93 -1.04 -3.28 10.90
CA TYR A 93 -2.33 -3.04 11.54
C TYR A 93 -3.43 -3.37 10.54
N PHE A 94 -4.39 -4.18 10.95
CA PHE A 94 -5.60 -4.45 10.18
C PHE A 94 -6.77 -4.60 11.14
N GLY A 95 -7.74 -3.68 11.07
CA GLY A 95 -8.83 -3.60 12.05
C GLY A 95 -8.32 -3.25 13.45
N LYS A 96 -8.70 -4.04 14.47
CA LYS A 96 -8.31 -3.81 15.88
C LYS A 96 -7.01 -4.53 16.29
N GLY A 97 -6.41 -5.32 15.40
CA GLY A 97 -5.21 -6.12 15.68
C GLY A 97 -3.94 -5.51 15.07
N GLY A 98 -2.83 -5.64 15.79
CA GLY A 98 -1.49 -5.40 15.26
C GLY A 98 -0.72 -6.73 15.21
N ILE A 99 -0.18 -7.07 14.05
CA ILE A 99 0.71 -8.22 13.86
C ILE A 99 2.15 -7.71 13.86
N HIS A 100 3.01 -8.45 14.55
CA HIS A 100 4.43 -8.15 14.74
C HIS A 100 5.29 -9.09 13.88
N ASP A 101 6.61 -8.93 13.98
CA ASP A 101 7.63 -9.80 13.37
C ASP A 101 7.85 -9.66 11.85
N ASN A 102 7.28 -8.63 11.21
CA ASN A 102 7.80 -8.20 9.92
C ASN A 102 9.07 -7.36 10.11
N GLY A 103 9.88 -7.28 9.05
CA GLY A 103 11.03 -6.40 8.98
C GLY A 103 10.64 -4.95 9.21
N LYS A 104 11.54 -4.20 9.84
CA LYS A 104 11.44 -2.74 9.91
C LYS A 104 11.97 -2.16 8.61
N PHE A 105 11.42 -1.03 8.21
CA PHE A 105 11.96 -0.23 7.12
C PHE A 105 12.13 1.21 7.57
N ASP A 106 13.09 1.89 6.97
CA ASP A 106 13.48 3.27 7.26
C ASP A 106 13.82 3.99 5.94
N ASN A 107 14.39 5.19 6.06
CA ASN A 107 14.80 6.02 4.95
C ASN A 107 15.71 5.27 3.97
N GLY A 108 15.33 5.25 2.70
CA GLY A 108 16.03 4.62 1.59
C GLY A 108 15.45 3.29 1.16
N ASN A 109 14.74 2.57 2.04
CA ASN A 109 14.15 1.28 1.70
C ASN A 109 13.01 1.44 0.69
N TYR A 110 12.86 0.43 -0.16
CA TYR A 110 11.68 0.24 -1.01
C TYR A 110 10.69 -0.66 -0.29
N VAL A 111 9.46 -0.20 -0.15
CA VAL A 111 8.38 -0.98 0.44
C VAL A 111 7.34 -1.23 -0.63
N ALA A 112 7.00 -2.50 -0.83
CA ALA A 112 6.00 -2.90 -1.80
C ALA A 112 4.78 -3.52 -1.13
N LEU A 113 3.62 -3.27 -1.74
CA LEU A 113 2.37 -3.94 -1.47
C LEU A 113 1.96 -4.74 -2.71
N GLU A 114 1.87 -6.07 -2.62
CA GLU A 114 1.32 -6.90 -3.69
C GLU A 114 -0.10 -7.32 -3.33
N LEU A 115 -1.07 -6.77 -4.07
CA LEU A 115 -2.49 -7.05 -3.92
C LEU A 115 -2.92 -8.07 -4.98
N ASN A 116 -3.35 -9.25 -4.56
CA ASN A 116 -3.93 -10.26 -5.42
C ASN A 116 -5.46 -10.28 -5.24
N MET A 117 -6.19 -9.67 -6.17
CA MET A 117 -7.66 -9.62 -6.17
C MET A 117 -8.32 -10.84 -6.82
N ASP A 118 -7.54 -11.65 -7.52
CA ASP A 118 -8.00 -12.84 -8.25
C ASP A 118 -7.94 -14.10 -7.38
N SER A 119 -7.12 -14.11 -6.31
CA SER A 119 -7.07 -15.19 -5.34
C SER A 119 -8.34 -15.32 -4.49
N ARG A 120 -8.56 -16.51 -3.93
CA ARG A 120 -9.66 -16.84 -3.01
C ARG A 120 -9.11 -17.63 -1.82
N PRO A 121 -8.94 -17.00 -0.64
CA PRO A 121 -9.24 -15.59 -0.34
C PRO A 121 -8.31 -14.62 -1.08
N ARG A 122 -8.74 -13.36 -1.25
CA ARG A 122 -7.91 -12.27 -1.79
C ARG A 122 -6.81 -11.91 -0.80
N THR A 123 -5.62 -11.57 -1.29
CA THR A 123 -4.42 -11.42 -0.42
C THR A 123 -3.67 -10.11 -0.65
N LEU A 124 -2.99 -9.63 0.39
CA LEU A 124 -2.05 -8.51 0.34
C LEU A 124 -0.74 -8.92 1.02
N SER A 125 0.30 -9.10 0.22
CA SER A 125 1.67 -9.37 0.67
C SER A 125 2.49 -8.08 0.76
N PHE A 126 3.51 -8.10 1.62
CA PHE A 126 4.37 -6.95 1.89
C PHE A 126 5.81 -7.31 1.55
N PHE A 127 6.56 -6.37 1.01
CA PHE A 127 7.97 -6.56 0.68
C PHE A 127 8.78 -5.37 1.20
N ILE A 128 10.01 -5.64 1.64
CA ILE A 128 11.01 -4.62 1.97
C ILE A 128 12.25 -4.95 1.16
N ASP A 129 12.70 -4.04 0.30
CA ASP A 129 13.81 -4.23 -0.63
C ASP A 129 13.70 -5.53 -1.43
N ASP A 130 12.50 -5.78 -1.97
CA ASP A 130 12.10 -6.99 -2.71
C ASP A 130 12.12 -8.31 -1.91
N GLU A 131 12.38 -8.27 -0.59
CA GLU A 131 12.23 -9.42 0.29
C GLU A 131 10.79 -9.52 0.82
N GLU A 132 10.11 -10.62 0.52
CA GLU A 132 8.75 -10.89 1.01
C GLU A 132 8.74 -11.02 2.55
N GLN A 133 7.78 -10.35 3.17
CA GLN A 133 7.61 -10.34 4.61
C GLN A 133 6.75 -11.52 5.08
N LYS A 134 7.04 -12.01 6.28
CA LYS A 134 6.39 -13.21 6.86
C LYS A 134 4.86 -13.10 6.93
N ASN A 135 4.34 -11.93 7.31
CA ASN A 135 2.92 -11.73 7.52
C ASN A 135 2.28 -11.01 6.32
N TYR A 136 1.10 -11.48 5.95
CA TYR A 136 0.26 -10.96 4.87
C TYR A 136 -1.20 -10.88 5.35
N ILE A 137 -2.05 -10.19 4.60
CA ILE A 137 -3.48 -10.05 4.91
C ILE A 137 -4.30 -10.93 3.96
N THR A 138 -5.32 -11.61 4.47
CA THR A 138 -6.33 -12.35 3.68
C THR A 138 -7.70 -11.67 3.76
N ASP A 139 -8.65 -12.17 2.97
CA ASP A 139 -10.07 -11.80 3.03
C ASP A 139 -10.33 -10.32 2.71
N ILE A 140 -9.56 -9.79 1.76
CA ILE A 140 -9.71 -8.42 1.26
C ILE A 140 -11.06 -8.28 0.53
N PRO A 141 -11.81 -7.17 0.76
CA PRO A 141 -13.09 -6.93 0.11
C PRO A 141 -12.98 -6.83 -1.41
N GLU A 142 -14.12 -6.71 -2.08
CA GLU A 142 -14.21 -6.76 -3.56
C GLU A 142 -13.56 -5.58 -4.28
N SER A 143 -13.30 -4.50 -3.56
CA SER A 143 -12.61 -3.35 -4.08
C SER A 143 -11.88 -2.58 -2.99
N VAL A 144 -10.66 -2.17 -3.29
CA VAL A 144 -9.83 -1.33 -2.42
C VAL A 144 -9.01 -0.33 -3.23
N SER A 145 -8.50 0.70 -2.56
CA SER A 145 -7.48 1.61 -3.09
C SER A 145 -6.20 1.51 -2.27
N PHE A 146 -5.05 1.80 -2.86
CA PHE A 146 -3.83 2.04 -2.11
C PHE A 146 -3.84 3.45 -1.49
N TRP A 147 -3.09 3.62 -0.40
CA TRP A 147 -2.80 4.91 0.20
C TRP A 147 -1.38 4.99 0.78
#